data_AF-A0A6A4VFH1-F1
#
_entry.id   AF-A0A6A4VFH1-F1
#
_cell.length_a   1.000
_cell.length_b   1.000
_cell.length_c   1.000
_cell.angle_alpha   90.00
_cell.angle_beta   90.00
_cell.angle_gamma   90.00
#
_symmetry.space_group_name_H-M   'P 1'
#
loop_
_entity.id
_entity.type
_entity.pdbx_description
1 polymer ?
#
loop_
_entity_poly.entity_id
_entity_poly.type
_entity_poly.pdbx_seq_one_letter_code
_entity_poly.pdbx_strand_id
1 'polypeptide(L)'
;MSLLRDRSVLKVGVACLEDGALLLADHAAPVRGCVDLRHLAGRHPDKARLLRRPGLAALSQYLLGVHLSKGRRLRCSNWEADALSADQQEYAADDALVGALLFRALLEPKVPELTRSTWPRVLSACQGLVDCKYKPSHAARQHADPAVSPPPSAPAPANRGGSRTVPTSYQQSKQVSAGYQLRKSQLYDNARLLAPDDQPLSVVENSKARWYVYKGLGDIVQEDPLVVKLRFEPAGRPQQEGNHGYYYLQEKDNCCVRCGASDGYVRKNIVPQEYRKHFPEIMKSHQSHDVLLMCVSCHQESNILDLKMRQRLAEECHAPIGTEADVKVREDQALRKVKSAGRALLKSRDKLPPQRAAELESVLRDYYGVSTITDDILHSAANMCTNHPNSEYMSHGEAVYRHFCQPGRGLIQLERRWRQHFLDSMRPARLPELWSVDHNHAKIRWKIRRADWPLRVREDIWRRCIGSEYWDEKDEGPVMGPGPGAGRVREREEEEDGQDVETEDGGEEIDVEEDGEVDVELEDEDEELEDDDGEDVEVEVEGEVDVQVTEEGVEEKVEENDNRTVNGYGGAAST
;
A
#
# COMPACT_ATOMS: atom_id res chain seq x y z
N MET A 1 -2.13 -8.86 -26.19
CA MET A 1 -2.18 -7.59 -25.42
C MET A 1 -2.32 -6.33 -26.29
N SER A 2 -1.73 -6.26 -27.50
CA SER A 2 -1.85 -5.06 -28.36
C SER A 2 -3.30 -4.72 -28.73
N LEU A 3 -4.12 -5.73 -29.07
CA LEU A 3 -5.52 -5.53 -29.49
C LEU A 3 -6.37 -4.87 -28.39
N LEU A 4 -6.27 -5.32 -27.14
CA LEU A 4 -7.07 -4.79 -26.02
C LEU A 4 -6.73 -3.33 -25.71
N ARG A 5 -5.45 -2.96 -25.84
CA ARG A 5 -4.94 -1.60 -25.56
C ARG A 5 -5.18 -0.61 -26.69
N ASP A 6 -5.38 -1.09 -27.92
CA ASP A 6 -5.58 -0.24 -29.09
C ASP A 6 -6.96 0.41 -29.07
N ARG A 7 -7.00 1.73 -28.88
CA ARG A 7 -8.25 2.52 -28.84
C ARG A 7 -8.93 2.65 -30.20
N SER A 8 -8.23 2.40 -31.31
CA SER A 8 -8.80 2.41 -32.66
C SER A 8 -9.63 1.16 -32.97
N VAL A 9 -9.42 0.09 -32.20
CA VAL A 9 -10.21 -1.14 -32.21
C VAL A 9 -11.29 -1.04 -31.15
N LEU A 10 -12.56 -0.95 -31.58
CA LEU A 10 -13.69 -0.81 -30.66
C LEU A 10 -14.08 -2.15 -30.02
N LYS A 11 -14.28 -2.15 -28.70
CA LYS A 11 -14.75 -3.31 -27.92
C LYS A 11 -16.20 -3.05 -27.53
N VAL A 12 -17.11 -3.73 -28.20
CA VAL A 12 -18.54 -3.41 -28.15
C VAL A 12 -19.27 -4.44 -27.29
N GLY A 13 -20.22 -3.98 -26.48
CA GLY A 13 -21.00 -4.86 -25.61
C GLY A 13 -21.92 -4.08 -24.69
N VAL A 14 -22.59 -4.78 -23.79
CA VAL A 14 -23.35 -4.15 -22.70
C VAL A 14 -22.53 -4.32 -21.43
N ALA A 15 -22.18 -3.22 -20.77
CA ALA A 15 -21.29 -3.20 -19.60
C ALA A 15 -19.84 -3.67 -19.87
N CYS A 16 -19.36 -3.53 -21.11
CA CYS A 16 -18.01 -3.94 -21.49
C CYS A 16 -16.88 -3.08 -20.87
N LEU A 17 -17.22 -1.91 -20.31
CA LEU A 17 -16.25 -1.10 -19.57
C LEU A 17 -15.95 -1.74 -18.21
N GLU A 18 -16.98 -2.29 -17.56
CA GLU A 18 -16.87 -3.05 -16.32
C GLU A 18 -16.08 -4.34 -16.53
N ASP A 19 -16.33 -5.07 -17.61
CA ASP A 19 -15.52 -6.26 -17.98
C ASP A 19 -14.06 -5.89 -18.25
N GLY A 20 -13.81 -4.74 -18.85
CA GLY A 20 -12.45 -4.21 -19.04
C GLY A 20 -11.73 -3.92 -17.72
N ALA A 21 -12.46 -3.54 -16.67
CA ALA A 21 -11.90 -3.36 -15.33
C ALA A 21 -11.54 -4.71 -14.68
N LEU A 22 -12.35 -5.75 -14.90
CA LEU A 22 -12.04 -7.12 -14.46
C LEU A 22 -10.80 -7.66 -15.18
N LEU A 23 -10.72 -7.51 -16.51
CA LEU A 23 -9.54 -7.90 -17.29
C LEU A 23 -8.26 -7.16 -16.87
N LEU A 24 -8.39 -5.90 -16.45
CA LEU A 24 -7.27 -5.18 -15.86
C LEU A 24 -6.86 -5.81 -14.52
N ALA A 25 -7.82 -6.06 -13.62
CA ALA A 25 -7.58 -6.64 -12.31
C ALA A 25 -6.96 -8.05 -12.38
N ASP A 26 -7.53 -8.93 -13.21
CA ASP A 26 -7.20 -10.35 -13.23
C ASP A 26 -5.96 -10.65 -14.12
N HIS A 27 -5.72 -9.83 -15.14
CA HIS A 27 -4.75 -10.17 -16.19
C HIS A 27 -3.77 -9.05 -16.58
N ALA A 28 -3.78 -7.88 -15.92
CA ALA A 28 -2.99 -6.72 -16.35
C ALA A 28 -3.25 -6.31 -17.81
N ALA A 29 -4.48 -6.52 -18.27
CA ALA A 29 -4.89 -6.24 -19.62
C ALA A 29 -5.71 -4.94 -19.67
N PRO A 30 -5.09 -3.75 -19.72
CA PRO A 30 -5.85 -2.52 -19.87
C PRO A 30 -6.60 -2.55 -21.20
N VAL A 31 -7.92 -2.40 -21.10
CA VAL A 31 -8.81 -2.37 -22.25
C VAL A 31 -9.14 -0.92 -22.56
N ARG A 32 -8.93 -0.53 -23.83
CA ARG A 32 -9.29 0.79 -24.37
C ARG A 32 -10.16 0.60 -25.60
N GLY A 33 -11.02 1.58 -25.88
CA GLY A 33 -11.94 1.52 -27.02
C GLY A 33 -13.28 0.88 -26.68
N CYS A 34 -13.67 0.80 -25.41
CA CYS A 34 -14.94 0.19 -25.01
C CYS A 34 -16.13 1.06 -25.44
N VAL A 35 -17.14 0.48 -26.09
CA VAL A 35 -18.37 1.17 -26.48
C VAL A 35 -19.57 0.41 -25.95
N ASP A 36 -20.24 0.97 -24.95
CA ASP A 36 -21.45 0.39 -24.42
C ASP A 36 -22.64 0.61 -25.38
N LEU A 37 -23.22 -0.49 -25.86
CA LEU A 37 -24.30 -0.49 -26.86
C LEU A 37 -25.55 0.26 -26.38
N ARG A 38 -25.76 0.37 -25.06
CA ARG A 38 -26.91 1.09 -24.50
C ARG A 38 -26.84 2.58 -24.81
N HIS A 39 -25.65 3.15 -24.99
CA HIS A 39 -25.49 4.55 -25.44
C HIS A 39 -25.94 4.73 -26.89
N LEU A 40 -25.56 3.80 -27.77
CA LEU A 40 -25.93 3.83 -29.19
C LEU A 40 -27.43 3.56 -29.37
N ALA A 41 -28.00 2.61 -28.61
CA ALA A 41 -29.45 2.36 -28.57
C ALA A 41 -30.24 3.61 -28.15
N GLY A 42 -29.71 4.41 -27.21
CA GLY A 42 -30.29 5.68 -26.81
C GLY A 42 -30.27 6.78 -27.89
N ARG A 43 -29.52 6.59 -28.97
CA ARG A 43 -29.44 7.45 -30.16
C ARG A 43 -30.22 6.90 -31.36
N HIS A 44 -30.88 5.75 -31.22
CA HIS A 44 -31.67 5.13 -32.29
C HIS A 44 -32.98 5.90 -32.54
N PRO A 45 -33.45 6.03 -33.80
CA PRO A 45 -34.70 6.73 -34.13
C PRO A 45 -35.91 6.25 -33.32
N ASP A 46 -36.03 4.94 -33.11
CA ASP A 46 -37.12 4.32 -32.33
C ASP A 46 -36.83 4.24 -30.83
N LYS A 47 -36.34 5.35 -30.26
CA LYS A 47 -35.86 5.43 -28.87
C LYS A 47 -36.92 5.00 -27.84
N ALA A 48 -38.20 5.34 -28.05
CA ALA A 48 -39.28 5.08 -27.10
C ALA A 48 -39.45 3.59 -26.74
N ARG A 49 -39.20 2.68 -27.68
CA ARG A 49 -39.35 1.23 -27.47
C ARG A 49 -38.11 0.59 -26.82
N LEU A 50 -36.94 1.22 -26.97
CA LEU A 50 -35.66 0.78 -26.43
C LEU A 50 -35.38 1.28 -25.00
N LEU A 51 -36.14 2.27 -24.49
CA LEU A 51 -35.83 3.00 -23.26
C LEU A 51 -36.13 2.29 -21.93
N ARG A 52 -36.70 1.08 -21.93
CA ARG A 52 -36.99 0.32 -20.69
C ARG A 52 -35.81 -0.52 -20.22
N ARG A 53 -34.65 0.12 -19.97
CA ARG A 53 -33.38 -0.48 -19.46
C ARG A 53 -32.96 -1.77 -20.20
N PRO A 54 -32.50 -1.68 -21.45
CA PRO A 54 -32.29 -2.88 -22.23
C PRO A 54 -30.94 -3.50 -21.86
N GLY A 55 -30.98 -4.68 -21.25
CA GLY A 55 -29.83 -5.59 -21.24
C GLY A 55 -29.59 -6.16 -22.64
N LEU A 56 -28.48 -6.88 -22.83
CA LEU A 56 -28.11 -7.45 -24.14
C LEU A 56 -29.25 -8.27 -24.77
N ALA A 57 -29.87 -9.16 -23.99
CA ALA A 57 -31.00 -9.96 -24.43
C ALA A 57 -32.23 -9.15 -24.89
N ALA A 58 -32.50 -8.01 -24.25
CA ALA A 58 -33.62 -7.16 -24.65
C ALA A 58 -33.32 -6.41 -25.96
N LEU A 59 -32.09 -5.90 -26.11
CA LEU A 59 -31.63 -5.31 -27.37
C LEU A 59 -31.66 -6.33 -28.50
N SER A 60 -31.16 -7.54 -28.25
CA SER A 60 -31.13 -8.65 -29.19
C SER A 60 -32.52 -9.00 -29.71
N GLN A 61 -33.46 -9.21 -28.80
CA GLN A 61 -34.83 -9.57 -29.16
C GLN A 61 -35.49 -8.46 -29.98
N TYR A 62 -35.26 -7.19 -29.63
CA TYR A 62 -35.93 -6.07 -30.27
C TYR A 62 -35.33 -5.71 -31.64
N LEU A 63 -34.01 -5.64 -31.76
CA LEU A 63 -33.33 -5.17 -32.97
C LEU A 63 -32.99 -6.30 -33.94
N LEU A 64 -32.76 -7.53 -33.45
CA LEU A 64 -32.36 -8.66 -34.28
C LEU A 64 -33.42 -9.77 -34.34
N GLY A 65 -34.44 -9.74 -33.49
CA GLY A 65 -35.40 -10.84 -33.34
C GLY A 65 -34.82 -12.09 -32.68
N VAL A 66 -33.59 -12.01 -32.15
CA VAL A 66 -32.86 -13.15 -31.57
C VAL A 66 -33.11 -13.22 -30.06
N HIS A 67 -33.61 -14.37 -29.60
CA HIS A 67 -33.79 -14.66 -28.18
C HIS A 67 -32.51 -15.22 -27.57
N LEU A 68 -31.87 -14.45 -26.70
CA LEU A 68 -30.78 -14.94 -25.88
C LEU A 68 -31.31 -15.74 -24.68
N SER A 69 -30.66 -16.87 -24.41
CA SER A 69 -30.89 -17.67 -23.21
C SER A 69 -30.70 -16.82 -21.95
N LYS A 70 -31.67 -16.85 -21.03
CA LYS A 70 -31.57 -16.22 -19.70
C LYS A 70 -31.53 -17.25 -18.57
N GLY A 71 -31.23 -18.50 -18.90
CA GLY A 71 -31.28 -19.60 -17.95
C GLY A 71 -30.32 -19.34 -16.80
N ARG A 72 -30.83 -19.13 -15.57
CA ARG A 72 -30.00 -18.98 -14.36
C ARG A 72 -29.05 -20.17 -14.18
N ARG A 73 -29.47 -21.36 -14.60
CA ARG A 73 -28.67 -22.59 -14.57
C ARG A 73 -27.40 -22.49 -15.41
N LEU A 74 -27.47 -21.88 -16.60
CA LEU A 74 -26.30 -21.71 -17.48
C LEU A 74 -25.45 -20.51 -17.03
N ARG A 75 -26.08 -19.37 -16.76
CA ARG A 75 -25.35 -18.17 -16.29
C ARG A 75 -24.57 -18.40 -15.00
N CYS A 76 -25.13 -19.19 -14.08
CA CYS A 76 -24.50 -19.56 -12.80
C CYS A 76 -23.94 -21.00 -12.81
N SER A 77 -23.64 -21.56 -13.99
CA SER A 77 -22.96 -22.85 -14.11
C SER A 77 -21.49 -22.74 -13.71
N ASN A 78 -20.81 -23.88 -13.59
CA ASN A 78 -19.37 -23.90 -13.35
C ASN A 78 -18.60 -23.53 -14.63
N TRP A 79 -18.16 -22.27 -14.73
CA TRP A 79 -17.33 -21.76 -15.84
C TRP A 79 -15.84 -22.12 -15.70
N GLU A 80 -15.44 -22.71 -14.57
CA GLU A 80 -14.08 -23.20 -14.32
C GLU A 80 -13.96 -24.72 -14.58
N ALA A 81 -14.97 -25.35 -15.17
CA ALA A 81 -14.91 -26.76 -15.52
C ALA A 81 -13.81 -27.05 -16.56
N ASP A 82 -13.09 -28.17 -16.41
CA ASP A 82 -12.02 -28.60 -17.33
C ASP A 82 -12.47 -28.67 -18.80
N ALA A 83 -13.74 -29.01 -19.02
CA ALA A 83 -14.38 -28.97 -20.33
C ALA A 83 -15.78 -28.33 -20.22
N LEU A 84 -16.00 -27.24 -20.96
CA LEU A 84 -17.30 -26.58 -21.05
C LEU A 84 -18.28 -27.41 -21.87
N SER A 85 -19.54 -27.48 -21.42
CA SER A 85 -20.61 -28.14 -22.16
C SER A 85 -20.95 -27.40 -23.46
N ALA A 86 -21.60 -28.09 -24.41
CA ALA A 86 -22.07 -27.47 -25.66
C ALA A 86 -22.96 -26.24 -25.37
N ASP A 87 -23.88 -26.35 -24.41
CA ASP A 87 -24.76 -25.25 -24.00
C ASP A 87 -23.98 -24.05 -23.42
N GLN A 88 -22.90 -24.28 -22.66
CA GLN A 88 -22.04 -23.21 -22.14
C GLN A 88 -21.27 -22.51 -23.27
N GLN A 89 -20.75 -23.29 -24.23
CA GLN A 89 -20.04 -22.75 -25.39
C GLN A 89 -20.96 -21.90 -26.27
N GLU A 90 -22.16 -22.41 -26.57
CA GLU A 90 -23.18 -21.69 -27.34
C GLU A 90 -23.61 -20.41 -26.62
N TYR A 91 -23.92 -20.49 -25.32
CA TYR A 91 -24.28 -19.33 -24.51
C TYR A 91 -23.20 -18.23 -24.53
N ALA A 92 -21.93 -18.60 -24.34
CA ALA A 92 -20.82 -17.65 -24.33
C ALA A 92 -20.56 -17.05 -25.73
N ALA A 93 -20.68 -17.86 -26.78
CA ALA A 93 -20.52 -17.41 -28.17
C ALA A 93 -21.63 -16.43 -28.58
N ASP A 94 -22.88 -16.72 -28.19
CA ASP A 94 -24.04 -15.88 -28.49
C ASP A 94 -23.92 -14.48 -27.86
N ASP A 95 -23.51 -14.38 -26.60
CA ASP A 95 -23.32 -13.09 -25.91
C ASP A 95 -22.28 -12.22 -26.65
N ALA A 96 -21.21 -12.80 -27.18
CA ALA A 96 -20.18 -12.09 -27.95
C ALA A 96 -20.66 -11.73 -29.37
N LEU A 97 -21.24 -12.69 -30.10
CA LEU A 97 -21.69 -12.52 -31.48
C LEU A 97 -22.82 -11.49 -31.58
N VAL A 98 -23.81 -11.58 -30.68
CA VAL A 98 -24.93 -10.65 -30.65
C VAL A 98 -24.48 -9.24 -30.33
N GLY A 99 -23.48 -9.05 -29.47
CA GLY A 99 -22.88 -7.73 -29.24
C GLY A 99 -22.38 -7.07 -30.52
N ALA A 100 -21.65 -7.81 -31.35
CA ALA A 100 -21.16 -7.32 -32.65
C ALA A 100 -22.28 -7.06 -33.65
N LEU A 101 -23.28 -7.96 -33.74
CA LEU A 101 -24.43 -7.80 -34.63
C LEU A 101 -25.30 -6.59 -34.24
N LEU A 102 -25.51 -6.37 -32.95
CA LEU A 102 -26.22 -5.21 -32.42
C LEU A 102 -25.48 -3.92 -32.73
N PHE A 103 -24.15 -3.89 -32.59
CA PHE A 103 -23.34 -2.74 -32.97
C PHE A 103 -23.55 -2.37 -34.44
N ARG A 104 -23.54 -3.37 -35.34
CA ARG A 104 -23.81 -3.17 -36.77
C ARG A 104 -25.23 -2.61 -36.99
N ALA A 105 -26.25 -3.24 -36.40
CA ALA A 105 -27.64 -2.81 -36.57
C ALA A 105 -27.88 -1.38 -36.05
N LEU A 106 -27.26 -1.00 -34.93
CA LEU A 106 -27.37 0.34 -34.36
C LEU A 106 -26.69 1.43 -35.20
N LEU A 107 -25.69 1.05 -36.01
CA LEU A 107 -24.95 1.98 -36.86
C LEU A 107 -25.45 2.02 -38.31
N GLU A 108 -26.14 0.99 -38.78
CA GLU A 108 -26.64 0.86 -40.16
C GLU A 108 -27.32 2.14 -40.68
N PRO A 109 -28.19 2.85 -39.92
CA PRO A 109 -28.81 4.09 -40.41
C PRO A 109 -27.83 5.22 -40.73
N LYS A 110 -26.61 5.21 -40.15
CA LYS A 110 -25.58 6.24 -40.32
C LYS A 110 -24.38 5.76 -41.16
N VAL A 111 -24.10 4.47 -41.08
CA VAL A 111 -22.98 3.78 -41.72
C VAL A 111 -23.50 2.42 -42.20
N PRO A 112 -24.08 2.34 -43.42
CA PRO A 112 -24.68 1.11 -43.93
C PRO A 112 -23.69 -0.04 -44.10
N GLU A 113 -22.43 0.27 -44.42
CA GLU A 113 -21.38 -0.73 -44.63
C GLU A 113 -20.21 -0.50 -43.66
N LEU A 114 -19.82 -1.55 -42.93
CA LEU A 114 -18.66 -1.56 -42.04
C LEU A 114 -17.43 -2.08 -42.80
N THR A 115 -16.67 -1.17 -43.40
CA THR A 115 -15.42 -1.48 -44.12
C THR A 115 -14.27 -0.62 -43.58
N ARG A 116 -13.04 -0.92 -43.99
CA ARG A 116 -11.88 -0.09 -43.59
C ARG A 116 -12.02 1.37 -44.03
N SER A 117 -12.66 1.64 -45.17
CA SER A 117 -12.84 3.02 -45.68
C SER A 117 -13.93 3.78 -44.92
N THR A 118 -14.93 3.10 -44.37
CA THR A 118 -16.00 3.73 -43.57
C THR A 118 -15.69 3.80 -42.08
N TRP A 119 -14.61 3.15 -41.61
CA TRP A 119 -14.21 3.13 -40.20
C TRP A 119 -14.07 4.52 -39.55
N PRO A 120 -13.53 5.57 -40.22
CA PRO A 120 -13.53 6.93 -39.65
C PRO A 120 -14.93 7.44 -39.31
N ARG A 121 -15.95 7.10 -40.11
CA ARG A 121 -17.36 7.45 -39.84
C ARG A 121 -17.92 6.66 -38.66
N VAL A 122 -17.49 5.40 -38.49
CA VAL A 122 -17.84 4.57 -37.31
C VAL A 122 -17.29 5.19 -36.03
N LEU A 123 -16.00 5.57 -36.03
CA LEU A 123 -15.37 6.25 -34.90
C LEU A 123 -16.07 7.58 -34.58
N SER A 124 -16.43 8.35 -35.61
CA SER A 124 -17.20 9.59 -35.45
C SER A 124 -18.59 9.34 -34.86
N ALA A 125 -19.30 8.29 -35.30
CA ALA A 125 -20.61 7.93 -34.73
C ALA A 125 -20.52 7.53 -33.24
N CYS A 126 -19.40 6.96 -32.83
CA CYS A 126 -19.09 6.57 -31.46
C CYS A 126 -18.42 7.68 -30.64
N GLN A 127 -18.18 8.86 -31.22
CA GLN A 127 -17.51 9.95 -30.52
C GLN A 127 -18.28 10.38 -29.27
N GLY A 128 -17.55 10.53 -28.17
CA GLY A 128 -18.10 10.82 -26.84
C GLY A 128 -18.80 9.64 -26.16
N LEU A 129 -18.76 8.44 -26.76
CA LEU A 129 -19.28 7.19 -26.16
C LEU A 129 -18.18 6.19 -25.81
N VAL A 130 -17.00 6.32 -26.44
CA VAL A 130 -15.85 5.46 -26.21
C VAL A 130 -15.31 5.66 -24.79
N ASP A 131 -15.08 4.56 -24.08
CA ASP A 131 -14.61 4.49 -22.69
C ASP A 131 -15.51 5.27 -21.71
N CYS A 132 -16.81 5.40 -22.02
CA CYS A 132 -17.76 6.20 -21.24
C CYS A 132 -18.75 5.32 -20.45
N LYS A 133 -18.81 5.51 -19.13
CA LYS A 133 -19.77 4.80 -18.26
C LYS A 133 -21.21 5.08 -18.65
N TYR A 134 -22.03 4.03 -18.76
CA TYR A 134 -23.46 4.18 -18.99
C TYR A 134 -24.20 4.63 -17.71
N LYS A 135 -24.99 5.71 -17.82
CA LYS A 135 -25.88 6.20 -16.76
C LYS A 135 -27.31 6.28 -17.33
N PRO A 136 -28.30 5.54 -16.80
CA PRO A 136 -29.68 5.64 -17.27
C PRO A 136 -30.26 7.02 -16.92
N SER A 137 -30.94 7.68 -17.87
CA SER A 137 -31.53 9.01 -17.63
C SER A 137 -32.71 8.94 -16.64
N HIS A 138 -32.89 9.99 -15.82
CA HIS A 138 -33.99 10.11 -14.86
C HIS A 138 -35.40 10.06 -15.48
N ALA A 139 -35.56 10.43 -16.76
CA ALA A 139 -36.83 10.38 -17.47
C ALA A 139 -37.37 8.94 -17.63
N ALA A 140 -36.50 7.92 -17.62
CA ALA A 140 -36.91 6.51 -17.70
C ALA A 140 -37.51 5.97 -16.39
N ARG A 141 -37.47 6.73 -15.28
CA ARG A 141 -38.02 6.32 -13.98
C ARG A 141 -39.50 6.66 -13.78
N GLN A 142 -40.06 7.58 -14.57
CA GLN A 142 -41.37 8.20 -14.25
C GLN A 142 -42.58 7.55 -14.97
N HIS A 143 -42.37 6.58 -15.87
CA HIS A 143 -43.45 5.87 -16.59
C HIS A 143 -43.44 4.35 -16.34
N ALA A 144 -43.15 3.93 -15.11
CA ALA A 144 -43.33 2.54 -14.71
C ALA A 144 -44.83 2.26 -14.48
N ASP A 145 -45.43 1.45 -15.36
CA ASP A 145 -46.74 0.82 -15.13
C ASP A 145 -46.64 -0.17 -13.95
N PRO A 146 -47.64 -0.27 -13.05
CA PRO A 146 -47.57 -1.14 -11.87
C PRO A 146 -47.58 -2.64 -12.19
N ALA A 147 -47.87 -3.05 -13.43
CA ALA A 147 -48.20 -4.43 -13.76
C ALA A 147 -47.00 -5.35 -14.05
N VAL A 148 -45.76 -4.86 -14.08
CA VAL A 148 -44.58 -5.72 -14.28
C VAL A 148 -43.42 -5.24 -13.38
N SER A 149 -43.55 -5.52 -12.09
CA SER A 149 -42.42 -5.47 -11.16
C SER A 149 -41.97 -6.91 -10.84
N PRO A 150 -40.66 -7.25 -10.87
CA PRO A 150 -40.18 -8.43 -10.16
C PRO A 150 -40.37 -8.22 -8.65
N PRO A 151 -40.51 -9.29 -7.84
CA PRO A 151 -40.78 -9.17 -6.41
C PRO A 151 -39.65 -8.41 -5.70
N PRO A 152 -39.98 -7.63 -4.66
CA PRO A 152 -39.00 -6.82 -3.95
C PRO A 152 -38.02 -7.72 -3.19
N SER A 153 -36.73 -7.53 -3.45
CA SER A 153 -35.68 -7.93 -2.51
C SER A 153 -35.75 -7.02 -1.29
N ALA A 154 -35.57 -7.59 -0.10
CA ALA A 154 -35.72 -6.94 1.21
C ALA A 154 -34.95 -5.59 1.34
N PRO A 155 -35.44 -4.67 2.19
CA PRO A 155 -34.88 -3.32 2.32
C PRO A 155 -33.56 -3.33 3.11
N ALA A 156 -32.55 -2.61 2.61
CA ALA A 156 -31.43 -2.13 3.41
C ALA A 156 -31.83 -0.81 4.12
N PRO A 157 -31.33 -0.55 5.33
CA PRO A 157 -31.79 0.56 6.16
C PRO A 157 -31.41 1.93 5.57
N ALA A 158 -32.30 2.89 5.78
CA ALA A 158 -32.21 4.25 5.31
C ALA A 158 -31.16 5.05 6.09
N ASN A 159 -30.43 5.93 5.40
CA ASN A 159 -29.89 7.13 6.05
C ASN A 159 -30.25 8.38 5.24
N ARG A 160 -30.81 9.37 5.95
CA ARG A 160 -31.43 10.59 5.44
C ARG A 160 -30.45 11.77 5.44
N GLY A 161 -30.58 12.63 4.43
CA GLY A 161 -30.24 14.06 4.47
C GLY A 161 -28.82 14.39 3.98
N GLY A 162 -28.57 15.38 3.12
CA GLY A 162 -29.42 16.43 2.57
C GLY A 162 -28.76 17.07 1.34
N SER A 163 -29.61 17.61 0.48
CA SER A 163 -29.26 18.28 -0.78
C SER A 163 -28.72 19.70 -0.53
N ARG A 164 -27.56 20.03 -1.11
CA ARG A 164 -27.24 21.41 -1.53
C ARG A 164 -26.58 21.41 -2.91
N THR A 165 -27.13 22.26 -3.77
CA THR A 165 -26.88 22.49 -5.19
C THR A 165 -25.75 23.50 -5.42
N VAL A 166 -24.75 23.22 -6.26
CA VAL A 166 -24.03 24.21 -7.12
C VAL A 166 -23.21 23.48 -8.23
N PRO A 167 -22.60 24.14 -9.25
CA PRO A 167 -23.00 24.02 -10.65
C PRO A 167 -21.99 23.27 -11.55
N THR A 168 -22.47 23.08 -12.78
CA THR A 168 -21.86 22.52 -14.00
C THR A 168 -20.39 22.92 -14.23
N SER A 169 -19.47 21.95 -14.12
CA SER A 169 -18.28 21.72 -14.96
C SER A 169 -17.16 21.00 -14.20
N TYR A 170 -17.30 19.70 -13.91
CA TYR A 170 -16.19 18.75 -13.67
C TYR A 170 -16.78 17.39 -13.29
N GLN A 171 -17.01 16.51 -14.27
CA GLN A 171 -17.33 15.10 -13.99
C GLN A 171 -16.65 14.19 -15.01
N GLN A 172 -15.32 14.24 -15.05
CA GLN A 172 -14.45 13.15 -15.52
C GLN A 172 -13.48 12.77 -14.39
N SER A 173 -14.04 12.29 -13.28
CA SER A 173 -13.30 11.61 -12.21
C SER A 173 -14.33 11.16 -11.21
N LYS A 174 -14.70 9.88 -11.28
CA LYS A 174 -15.33 9.10 -10.19
C LYS A 174 -15.56 7.68 -10.69
N GLN A 175 -14.45 6.97 -10.84
CA GLN A 175 -14.36 5.54 -10.57
C GLN A 175 -12.88 5.13 -10.65
N VAL A 176 -12.11 5.60 -9.69
CA VAL A 176 -10.80 5.03 -9.37
C VAL A 176 -10.76 4.90 -7.85
N SER A 177 -10.89 3.65 -7.42
CA SER A 177 -10.48 3.06 -6.13
C SER A 177 -10.87 3.74 -4.81
N ALA A 178 -11.58 2.99 -3.97
CA ALA A 178 -11.75 3.30 -2.55
C ALA A 178 -10.42 3.28 -1.75
N GLY A 179 -9.31 2.82 -2.35
CA GLY A 179 -7.99 2.72 -1.70
C GLY A 179 -6.89 3.63 -2.26
N TYR A 180 -7.20 4.61 -3.12
CA TYR A 180 -6.20 5.62 -3.54
C TYR A 180 -6.67 7.00 -3.08
N GLN A 181 -6.08 7.52 -2.01
CA GLN A 181 -6.27 8.90 -1.59
C GLN A 181 -5.43 9.82 -2.49
N LEU A 182 -6.04 10.34 -3.55
CA LEU A 182 -5.38 11.30 -4.44
C LEU A 182 -5.17 12.63 -3.70
N ARG A 183 -3.94 12.90 -3.25
CA ARG A 183 -3.55 14.20 -2.70
C ARG A 183 -3.67 15.27 -3.79
N LYS A 184 -4.15 16.46 -3.39
CA LYS A 184 -4.24 17.64 -4.27
C LYS A 184 -2.93 18.42 -4.36
N SER A 185 -2.03 18.24 -3.39
CA SER A 185 -0.73 18.91 -3.32
C SER A 185 0.33 18.17 -4.16
N GLN A 186 1.34 18.92 -4.61
CA GLN A 186 2.56 18.35 -5.17
C GLN A 186 3.27 17.45 -4.14
N LEU A 187 4.04 16.47 -4.61
CA LEU A 187 4.79 15.55 -3.75
C LEU A 187 6.29 15.88 -3.70
N TYR A 188 6.83 16.47 -4.78
CA TYR A 188 8.17 17.06 -4.75
C TYR A 188 8.05 18.57 -4.57
N ASP A 189 8.40 19.07 -3.39
CA ASP A 189 8.52 20.51 -3.14
C ASP A 189 9.83 21.10 -3.65
N ASN A 190 10.84 20.24 -3.83
CA ASN A 190 12.19 20.58 -4.26
C ASN A 190 12.92 21.61 -3.36
N ALA A 191 12.75 21.52 -2.04
CA ALA A 191 13.50 22.32 -1.08
C ALA A 191 14.99 21.95 -1.09
N ARG A 192 15.90 22.92 -1.00
CA ARG A 192 17.35 22.69 -1.09
C ARG A 192 18.01 22.69 0.28
N LEU A 193 18.83 21.68 0.55
CA LEU A 193 19.71 21.63 1.72
C LEU A 193 21.13 22.03 1.35
N LEU A 194 21.70 22.93 2.15
CA LEU A 194 23.09 23.41 2.05
C LEU A 194 23.89 23.00 3.29
N ALA A 195 25.18 22.76 3.11
CA ALA A 195 26.14 22.59 4.20
C ALA A 195 26.54 23.95 4.82
N PRO A 196 27.25 23.97 5.97
CA PRO A 196 27.71 25.20 6.62
C PRO A 196 28.58 26.10 5.73
N ASP A 197 29.25 25.53 4.73
CA ASP A 197 30.07 26.20 3.73
C ASP A 197 29.30 26.59 2.45
N ASP A 198 27.97 26.57 2.50
CA ASP A 198 27.04 26.87 1.39
C ASP A 198 27.09 25.85 0.23
N GLN A 199 27.78 24.72 0.41
CA GLN A 199 27.80 23.65 -0.59
C GLN A 199 26.43 22.94 -0.67
N PRO A 200 25.85 22.72 -1.87
CA PRO A 200 24.61 21.97 -2.01
C PRO A 200 24.75 20.49 -1.61
N LEU A 201 23.78 19.99 -0.85
CA LEU A 201 23.73 18.61 -0.34
C LEU A 201 22.64 17.78 -0.99
N SER A 202 21.39 18.23 -0.97
CA SER A 202 20.28 17.50 -1.57
C SER A 202 19.05 18.36 -1.78
N VAL A 203 18.13 17.83 -2.57
CA VAL A 203 16.77 18.33 -2.77
C VAL A 203 15.80 17.41 -2.01
N VAL A 204 14.97 17.99 -1.15
CA VAL A 204 14.09 17.29 -0.21
C VAL A 204 12.67 17.89 -0.19
N GLU A 205 11.76 17.24 0.54
CA GLU A 205 10.43 17.78 0.82
C GLU A 205 10.50 18.94 1.83
N ASN A 206 9.53 19.87 1.75
CA ASN A 206 9.51 21.04 2.64
C ASN A 206 9.41 20.63 4.11
N SER A 207 8.68 19.55 4.41
CA SER A 207 8.56 18.97 5.75
C SER A 207 9.93 18.57 6.32
N LYS A 208 10.74 17.86 5.53
CA LYS A 208 12.09 17.42 5.94
C LYS A 208 13.04 18.60 6.10
N ALA A 209 13.02 19.57 5.18
CA ALA A 209 13.82 20.79 5.33
C ALA A 209 13.45 21.57 6.60
N ARG A 210 12.16 21.75 6.87
CA ARG A 210 11.68 22.43 8.09
C ARG A 210 11.95 21.64 9.37
N TRP A 211 12.01 20.31 9.30
CA TRP A 211 12.38 19.48 10.45
C TRP A 211 13.78 19.82 10.97
N TYR A 212 14.76 20.04 10.09
CA TYR A 212 16.10 20.48 10.49
C TYR A 212 16.08 21.83 11.21
N VAL A 213 15.25 22.77 10.75
CA VAL A 213 15.09 24.08 11.40
C VAL A 213 14.44 23.93 12.77
N TYR A 214 13.35 23.16 12.85
CA TYR A 214 12.62 22.89 14.09
C TYR A 214 13.51 22.23 15.15
N LYS A 215 14.38 21.31 14.75
CA LYS A 215 15.36 20.64 15.63
C LYS A 215 16.57 21.52 15.98
N GLY A 216 16.63 22.76 15.50
CA GLY A 216 17.78 23.65 15.73
C GLY A 216 19.05 23.24 14.98
N LEU A 217 18.93 22.37 13.97
CA LEU A 217 20.02 21.81 13.18
C LEU A 217 20.28 22.58 11.87
N GLY A 218 19.41 23.53 11.51
CA GLY A 218 19.56 24.35 10.31
C GLY A 218 18.82 25.67 10.38
N ASP A 219 19.16 26.57 9.46
CA ASP A 219 18.59 27.90 9.31
C ASP A 219 17.93 28.06 7.94
N ILE A 220 16.78 28.73 7.90
CA ILE A 220 16.15 29.12 6.64
C ILE A 220 16.96 30.27 6.05
N VAL A 221 17.55 30.04 4.87
CA VAL A 221 18.28 31.06 4.09
C VAL A 221 17.33 31.74 3.11
N GLN A 222 16.33 31.01 2.60
CA GLN A 222 15.34 31.50 1.64
C GLN A 222 14.03 30.74 1.84
N GLU A 223 12.88 31.42 1.76
CA GLU A 223 11.55 30.82 2.01
C GLU A 223 10.90 30.22 0.74
N ASP A 224 11.12 30.81 -0.45
CA ASP A 224 10.54 30.34 -1.71
C ASP A 224 11.47 30.59 -2.92
N PRO A 225 11.98 29.52 -3.60
CA PRO A 225 11.95 28.13 -3.14
C PRO A 225 12.67 27.98 -1.79
N LEU A 226 12.21 27.04 -0.95
CA LEU A 226 12.75 26.83 0.39
C LEU A 226 14.22 26.36 0.32
N VAL A 227 15.10 27.07 1.02
CA VAL A 227 16.52 26.74 1.17
C VAL A 227 16.87 26.74 2.65
N VAL A 228 17.35 25.59 3.15
CA VAL A 228 17.79 25.42 4.53
C VAL A 228 19.28 25.09 4.56
N LYS A 229 20.03 25.82 5.37
CA LYS A 229 21.45 25.62 5.60
C LYS A 229 21.66 24.89 6.93
N LEU A 230 22.34 23.75 6.89
CA LEU A 230 22.64 22.97 8.09
C LEU A 230 23.73 23.66 8.92
N ARG A 231 23.66 23.46 10.24
CA ARG A 231 24.61 23.99 11.22
C ARG A 231 25.77 23.05 11.54
N PHE A 232 25.73 21.82 11.02
CA PHE A 232 26.72 20.77 11.28
C PHE A 232 27.31 20.23 9.96
N GLU A 233 28.47 19.58 10.07
CA GLU A 233 29.13 18.94 8.95
C GLU A 233 28.45 17.61 8.59
N PRO A 234 27.91 17.44 7.37
CA PRO A 234 27.24 16.21 6.99
C PRO A 234 28.23 15.06 6.79
N ALA A 235 27.83 13.83 7.13
CA ALA A 235 28.66 12.63 7.00
C ALA A 235 29.04 12.27 5.54
N GLY A 236 28.39 12.87 4.54
CA GLY A 236 28.67 12.65 3.13
C GLY A 236 28.32 13.86 2.27
N ARG A 237 29.13 14.11 1.23
CA ARG A 237 28.95 15.23 0.30
C ARG A 237 28.77 14.73 -1.14
N PRO A 238 27.78 15.23 -1.90
CA PRO A 238 27.48 14.75 -3.26
C PRO A 238 28.67 14.73 -4.22
N GLN A 239 29.58 15.70 -4.08
CA GLN A 239 30.75 15.88 -4.93
C GLN A 239 31.75 14.73 -4.78
N GLN A 240 31.82 14.13 -3.60
CA GLN A 240 32.66 12.96 -3.34
C GLN A 240 32.02 11.68 -3.87
N GLU A 241 30.69 11.67 -4.04
CA GLU A 241 29.90 10.49 -4.41
C GLU A 241 29.70 10.35 -5.93
N GLY A 242 30.21 11.31 -6.72
CA GLY A 242 30.05 11.33 -8.17
C GLY A 242 28.59 11.32 -8.59
N ASN A 243 28.25 10.59 -9.65
CA ASN A 243 26.89 10.55 -10.19
C ASN A 243 25.82 10.13 -9.17
N HIS A 244 26.18 9.31 -8.18
CA HIS A 244 25.26 8.89 -7.13
C HIS A 244 24.85 10.07 -6.22
N GLY A 245 25.82 10.92 -5.87
CA GLY A 245 25.56 12.15 -5.11
C GLY A 245 24.79 13.17 -5.93
N TYR A 246 25.22 13.40 -7.19
CA TYR A 246 24.59 14.37 -8.08
C TYR A 246 23.12 14.07 -8.35
N TYR A 247 22.68 12.80 -8.27
CA TYR A 247 21.25 12.45 -8.35
C TYR A 247 20.40 13.19 -7.32
N TYR A 248 20.89 13.32 -6.08
CA TYR A 248 20.13 13.97 -4.99
C TYR A 248 20.12 15.49 -5.09
N LEU A 249 20.95 16.08 -5.95
CA LEU A 249 20.96 17.52 -6.19
C LEU A 249 19.94 17.96 -7.24
N GLN A 250 19.31 17.01 -7.94
CA GLN A 250 18.36 17.31 -9.00
C GLN A 250 16.97 17.62 -8.44
N GLU A 251 16.35 18.65 -9.02
CA GLU A 251 14.92 18.89 -8.88
C GLU A 251 14.14 17.82 -9.64
N LYS A 252 13.07 17.30 -9.03
CA LYS A 252 12.26 16.23 -9.62
C LYS A 252 10.92 16.77 -10.08
N ASP A 253 10.49 16.30 -11.25
CA ASP A 253 9.18 16.62 -11.82
C ASP A 253 8.05 15.94 -11.04
N ASN A 254 7.01 16.71 -10.72
CA ASN A 254 5.74 16.20 -10.20
C ASN A 254 4.89 15.56 -11.31
N CYS A 255 5.39 14.47 -11.90
CA CYS A 255 4.67 13.73 -12.94
C CYS A 255 4.92 12.23 -12.86
N CYS A 256 4.03 11.46 -13.47
CA CYS A 256 4.18 10.03 -13.64
C CYS A 256 5.42 9.72 -14.50
N VAL A 257 6.41 9.05 -13.93
CA VAL A 257 7.67 8.69 -14.63
C VAL A 257 7.44 7.81 -15.85
N ARG A 258 6.29 7.13 -15.93
CA ARG A 258 5.93 6.29 -17.08
C ARG A 258 5.31 7.05 -18.22
N CYS A 259 4.20 7.75 -17.98
CA CYS A 259 3.39 8.34 -19.05
C CYS A 259 3.44 9.88 -19.09
N GLY A 260 4.09 10.53 -18.12
CA GLY A 260 4.19 11.98 -18.01
C GLY A 260 2.93 12.68 -17.49
N ALA A 261 1.90 11.93 -17.04
CA ALA A 261 0.71 12.53 -16.44
C ALA A 261 1.08 13.38 -15.22
N SER A 262 0.62 14.62 -15.18
CA SER A 262 0.94 15.61 -14.13
C SER A 262 -0.15 15.73 -13.06
N ASP A 263 -1.12 14.83 -13.06
CA ASP A 263 -2.19 14.75 -12.08
C ASP A 263 -2.44 13.31 -11.62
N GLY A 264 -2.94 13.16 -10.39
CA GLY A 264 -3.37 11.87 -9.84
C GLY A 264 -2.24 10.83 -9.73
N TYR A 265 -1.08 11.23 -9.22
CA TYR A 265 0.08 10.35 -9.02
C TYR A 265 0.34 10.01 -7.55
N VAL A 266 0.96 8.86 -7.34
CA VAL A 266 1.33 8.29 -6.04
C VAL A 266 2.80 7.87 -6.06
N ARG A 267 3.40 7.69 -4.88
CA ARG A 267 4.75 7.15 -4.73
C ARG A 267 4.73 5.64 -4.99
N LYS A 268 5.71 5.15 -5.74
CA LYS A 268 5.97 3.74 -6.02
C LYS A 268 7.35 3.38 -5.51
N ASN A 269 7.41 2.40 -4.62
CA ASN A 269 8.66 1.72 -4.25
C ASN A 269 9.03 0.72 -5.36
N ILE A 270 10.15 0.99 -6.05
CA ILE A 270 10.68 0.16 -7.15
C ILE A 270 11.28 -1.13 -6.61
N VAL A 271 12.04 -1.04 -5.52
CA VAL A 271 12.41 -2.19 -4.70
C VAL A 271 11.36 -2.31 -3.60
N PRO A 272 10.51 -3.35 -3.59
CA PRO A 272 9.42 -3.46 -2.62
C PRO A 272 9.88 -3.48 -1.16
N GLN A 273 9.15 -2.78 -0.29
CA GLN A 273 9.43 -2.72 1.15
C GLN A 273 9.35 -4.10 1.83
N GLU A 274 8.59 -5.03 1.26
CA GLU A 274 8.54 -6.42 1.75
C GLU A 274 9.92 -7.09 1.79
N TYR A 275 10.85 -6.69 0.90
CA TYR A 275 12.23 -7.17 0.91
C TYR A 275 13.15 -6.20 1.64
N ARG A 276 12.98 -4.89 1.40
CA ARG A 276 13.92 -3.87 1.88
C ARG A 276 13.99 -3.79 3.40
N LYS A 277 12.88 -4.04 4.10
CA LYS A 277 12.84 -4.11 5.57
C LYS A 277 13.83 -5.12 6.17
N HIS A 278 14.19 -6.16 5.42
CA HIS A 278 15.13 -7.20 5.85
C HIS A 278 16.59 -6.88 5.54
N PHE A 279 16.88 -5.85 4.75
CA PHE A 279 18.25 -5.55 4.32
C PHE A 279 19.12 -5.07 5.50
N PRO A 280 20.45 -5.23 5.43
CA PRO A 280 21.36 -4.61 6.39
C PRO A 280 21.29 -3.08 6.32
N GLU A 281 21.54 -2.41 7.44
CA GLU A 281 21.38 -0.95 7.60
C GLU A 281 22.20 -0.14 6.57
N ILE A 282 23.41 -0.61 6.26
CA ILE A 282 24.28 -0.01 5.24
C ILE A 282 23.62 0.14 3.85
N MET A 283 22.60 -0.67 3.54
CA MET A 283 21.83 -0.63 2.30
C MET A 283 20.51 0.13 2.41
N LYS A 284 20.06 0.49 3.61
CA LYS A 284 18.79 1.21 3.82
C LYS A 284 18.92 2.72 3.68
N SER A 285 20.12 3.26 3.74
CA SER A 285 20.33 4.70 3.48
C SER A 285 19.95 5.09 2.04
N HIS A 286 19.41 6.31 1.89
CA HIS A 286 19.08 6.94 0.60
C HIS A 286 18.03 6.20 -0.27
N GLN A 287 16.93 5.77 0.35
CA GLN A 287 15.85 5.03 -0.34
C GLN A 287 15.12 5.84 -1.42
N SER A 288 15.23 7.18 -1.41
CA SER A 288 14.52 8.07 -2.34
C SER A 288 14.89 7.88 -3.82
N HIS A 289 15.97 7.13 -4.11
CA HIS A 289 16.27 6.65 -5.46
C HIS A 289 15.26 5.62 -5.96
N ASP A 290 14.81 4.72 -5.09
CA ASP A 290 13.83 3.67 -5.42
C ASP A 290 12.38 4.12 -5.20
N VAL A 291 12.14 5.40 -4.92
CA VAL A 291 10.79 5.98 -4.77
C VAL A 291 10.49 6.90 -5.95
N LEU A 292 9.57 6.49 -6.82
CA LEU A 292 9.20 7.24 -8.04
C LEU A 292 7.71 7.58 -8.09
N LEU A 293 7.35 8.65 -8.79
CA LEU A 293 5.94 9.03 -8.94
C LEU A 293 5.28 8.34 -10.13
N MET A 294 4.09 7.78 -9.92
CA MET A 294 3.30 7.12 -10.96
C MET A 294 1.82 7.48 -10.85
N CYS A 295 1.15 7.76 -11.97
CA CYS A 295 -0.30 7.92 -11.98
C CYS A 295 -0.99 6.61 -11.58
N VAL A 296 -2.18 6.67 -10.99
CA VAL A 296 -2.87 5.48 -10.45
C VAL A 296 -2.97 4.34 -11.47
N SER A 297 -3.29 4.64 -12.74
CA SER A 297 -3.38 3.61 -13.78
C SER A 297 -2.04 2.94 -14.07
N CYS A 298 -0.94 3.70 -14.07
CA CYS A 298 0.39 3.12 -14.28
C CYS A 298 0.87 2.38 -13.03
N HIS A 299 0.55 2.87 -11.84
CA HIS A 299 0.86 2.22 -10.58
C HIS A 299 0.16 0.85 -10.47
N GLN A 300 -1.14 0.78 -10.78
CA GLN A 300 -1.89 -0.47 -10.83
C GLN A 300 -1.28 -1.46 -11.84
N GLU A 301 -0.93 -0.99 -13.04
CA GLU A 301 -0.26 -1.85 -14.03
C GLU A 301 1.10 -2.35 -13.53
N SER A 302 1.88 -1.49 -12.84
CA SER A 302 3.14 -1.89 -12.20
C SER A 302 2.92 -2.99 -11.18
N ASN A 303 1.97 -2.82 -10.25
CA ASN A 303 1.73 -3.80 -9.19
C ASN A 303 1.36 -5.19 -9.75
N ILE A 304 0.61 -5.24 -10.84
CA ILE A 304 0.26 -6.52 -11.46
C ILE A 304 1.47 -7.14 -12.19
N LEU A 305 2.33 -6.33 -12.78
CA LEU A 305 3.59 -6.81 -13.39
C LEU A 305 4.58 -7.27 -12.31
N ASP A 306 4.64 -6.56 -11.18
CA ASP A 306 5.44 -6.90 -10.01
C ASP A 306 4.98 -8.25 -9.43
N LEU A 307 3.69 -8.57 -9.45
CA LEU A 307 3.19 -9.89 -9.03
C LEU A 307 3.84 -11.03 -9.83
N LYS A 308 4.09 -10.85 -11.13
CA LYS A 308 4.81 -11.85 -11.94
C LYS A 308 6.28 -11.96 -11.53
N MET A 309 6.90 -10.85 -11.16
CA MET A 309 8.26 -10.86 -10.62
C MET A 309 8.31 -11.58 -9.27
N ARG A 310 7.34 -11.32 -8.39
CA ARG A 310 7.18 -12.00 -7.09
C ARG A 310 6.97 -13.50 -7.25
N GLN A 311 6.14 -13.94 -8.20
CA GLN A 311 5.93 -15.36 -8.50
C GLN A 311 7.23 -16.04 -8.96
N ARG A 312 8.03 -15.40 -9.82
CA ARG A 312 9.34 -15.94 -10.21
C ARG A 312 10.30 -16.05 -9.02
N LEU A 313 10.31 -15.06 -8.14
CA LEU A 313 11.10 -15.11 -6.91
C LEU A 313 10.59 -16.21 -5.97
N ALA A 314 9.28 -16.43 -5.90
CA ALA A 314 8.68 -17.48 -5.09
C ALA A 314 9.14 -18.88 -5.53
N GLU A 315 9.16 -19.14 -6.84
CA GLU A 315 9.67 -20.40 -7.41
C GLU A 315 11.18 -20.55 -7.18
N GLU A 316 11.96 -19.52 -7.50
CA GLU A 316 13.43 -19.58 -7.43
C GLU A 316 13.96 -19.68 -6.00
N CYS A 317 13.32 -19.01 -5.06
CA CYS A 317 13.75 -18.92 -3.66
C CYS A 317 13.03 -19.93 -2.76
N HIS A 318 12.18 -20.79 -3.33
CA HIS A 318 11.29 -21.69 -2.58
C HIS A 318 10.47 -20.95 -1.50
N ALA A 319 9.95 -19.78 -1.87
CA ALA A 319 9.24 -18.84 -1.01
C ALA A 319 7.78 -18.71 -1.48
N PRO A 320 6.92 -19.72 -1.26
CA PRO A 320 5.56 -19.75 -1.81
C PRO A 320 4.71 -18.58 -1.29
N ILE A 321 3.82 -18.09 -2.16
CA ILE A 321 2.87 -17.00 -1.85
C ILE A 321 1.47 -17.60 -1.80
N GLY A 322 0.70 -17.29 -0.74
CA GLY A 322 -0.70 -17.72 -0.62
C GLY A 322 -0.91 -19.21 -0.35
N THR A 323 0.08 -19.90 0.24
CA THR A 323 -0.04 -21.29 0.72
C THR A 323 -0.31 -21.33 2.22
N GLU A 324 -0.67 -22.50 2.76
CA GLU A 324 -0.85 -22.68 4.22
C GLU A 324 0.42 -22.35 5.05
N ALA A 325 1.60 -22.40 4.42
CA ALA A 325 2.86 -21.99 5.05
C ALA A 325 3.01 -20.46 5.15
N ASP A 326 2.33 -19.70 4.28
CA ASP A 326 2.30 -18.23 4.26
C ASP A 326 1.23 -17.65 5.21
N VAL A 327 0.58 -18.51 6.00
CA VAL A 327 -0.40 -18.11 7.01
C VAL A 327 0.31 -17.85 8.34
N LYS A 328 0.30 -16.59 8.79
CA LYS A 328 0.89 -16.14 10.07
C LYS A 328 0.29 -16.82 11.28
N VAL A 329 -1.02 -17.11 11.22
CA VAL A 329 -1.83 -17.57 12.35
C VAL A 329 -2.65 -18.76 11.93
N ARG A 330 -2.46 -19.90 12.61
CA ARG A 330 -3.26 -21.10 12.38
C ARG A 330 -4.41 -21.14 13.40
N GLU A 331 -5.56 -21.59 12.94
CA GLU A 331 -6.71 -21.82 13.82
C GLU A 331 -6.69 -23.27 14.30
N ASP A 332 -6.68 -23.46 15.63
CA ASP A 332 -6.84 -24.76 16.24
C ASP A 332 -8.29 -25.24 16.06
N GLN A 333 -8.46 -26.26 15.23
CA GLN A 333 -9.78 -26.82 14.92
C GLN A 333 -10.48 -27.42 16.14
N ALA A 334 -9.74 -27.94 17.12
CA ALA A 334 -10.31 -28.46 18.36
C ALA A 334 -10.84 -27.29 19.20
N LEU A 335 -10.05 -26.24 19.41
CA LEU A 335 -10.50 -25.05 20.15
C LEU A 335 -11.66 -24.34 19.44
N ARG A 336 -11.67 -24.29 18.10
CA ARG A 336 -12.79 -23.74 17.33
C ARG A 336 -14.10 -24.46 17.65
N LYS A 337 -14.07 -25.80 17.79
CA LYS A 337 -15.25 -26.59 18.17
C LYS A 337 -15.73 -26.22 19.57
N VAL A 338 -14.81 -26.12 20.54
CA VAL A 338 -15.12 -25.72 21.92
C VAL A 338 -15.72 -24.31 21.95
N LYS A 339 -15.11 -23.35 21.25
CA LYS A 339 -15.63 -21.98 21.11
C LYS A 339 -17.02 -21.93 20.49
N SER A 340 -17.24 -22.71 19.43
CA SER A 340 -18.55 -22.78 18.77
C SER A 340 -19.62 -23.36 19.69
N ALA A 341 -19.27 -24.36 20.51
CA ALA A 341 -20.17 -24.97 21.48
C ALA A 341 -20.53 -24.01 22.61
N GLY A 342 -19.53 -23.31 23.16
CA GLY A 342 -19.73 -22.24 24.15
C GLY A 342 -20.68 -21.16 23.62
N ARG A 343 -20.39 -20.59 22.44
CA ARG A 343 -21.23 -19.55 21.81
C ARG A 343 -22.66 -20.01 21.53
N ALA A 344 -22.83 -21.23 21.01
CA ALA A 344 -24.15 -21.76 20.66
C ALA A 344 -25.03 -21.97 21.90
N LEU A 345 -24.45 -22.54 22.97
CA LEU A 345 -25.15 -22.75 24.23
C LEU A 345 -25.42 -21.41 24.93
N LEU A 346 -24.46 -20.49 24.99
CA LEU A 346 -24.64 -19.17 25.62
C LEU A 346 -25.77 -18.35 24.96
N LYS A 347 -25.86 -18.36 23.63
CA LYS A 347 -26.79 -17.49 22.88
C LYS A 347 -28.16 -18.11 22.63
N SER A 348 -28.27 -19.44 22.59
CA SER A 348 -29.45 -20.11 22.04
C SER A 348 -29.79 -21.45 22.69
N ARG A 349 -29.37 -21.69 23.94
CA ARG A 349 -29.66 -22.95 24.67
C ARG A 349 -31.11 -23.41 24.54
N ASP A 350 -32.05 -22.51 24.80
CA ASP A 350 -33.49 -22.82 24.85
C ASP A 350 -34.13 -23.04 23.47
N LYS A 351 -33.43 -22.67 22.40
CA LYS A 351 -33.89 -22.79 21.01
C LYS A 351 -33.25 -23.97 20.29
N LEU A 352 -32.29 -24.64 20.91
CA LEU A 352 -31.57 -25.77 20.33
C LEU A 352 -32.37 -27.08 20.52
N PRO A 353 -32.37 -27.98 19.52
CA PRO A 353 -32.87 -29.34 19.72
C PRO A 353 -32.16 -30.02 20.90
N PRO A 354 -32.87 -30.76 21.78
CA PRO A 354 -32.27 -31.35 22.99
C PRO A 354 -31.05 -32.23 22.71
N GLN A 355 -31.09 -33.00 21.61
CA GLN A 355 -29.99 -33.83 21.17
C GLN A 355 -28.75 -33.01 20.80
N ARG A 356 -28.94 -31.88 20.11
CA ARG A 356 -27.85 -30.98 19.71
C ARG A 356 -27.25 -30.25 20.91
N ALA A 357 -28.08 -29.84 21.88
CA ALA A 357 -27.59 -29.25 23.12
C ALA A 357 -26.71 -30.23 23.90
N ALA A 358 -27.13 -31.49 24.03
CA ALA A 358 -26.36 -32.53 24.71
C ALA A 358 -25.01 -32.84 24.03
N GLU A 359 -24.95 -32.82 22.70
CA GLU A 359 -23.70 -32.94 21.92
C GLU A 359 -22.74 -31.80 22.23
N LEU A 360 -23.22 -30.55 22.19
CA LEU A 360 -22.39 -29.36 22.45
C LEU A 360 -21.91 -29.33 23.90
N GLU A 361 -22.77 -29.71 24.85
CA GLU A 361 -22.37 -29.87 26.26
C GLU A 361 -21.32 -30.98 26.43
N SER A 362 -21.37 -32.05 25.63
CA SER A 362 -20.34 -33.09 25.66
C SER A 362 -18.97 -32.56 25.23
N VAL A 363 -18.92 -31.76 24.15
CA VAL A 363 -17.68 -31.14 23.68
C VAL A 363 -17.04 -30.28 24.78
N LEU A 364 -17.85 -29.53 25.53
CA LEU A 364 -17.35 -28.71 26.64
C LEU A 364 -16.92 -29.56 27.83
N ARG A 365 -17.69 -30.60 28.19
CA ARG A 365 -17.35 -31.52 29.30
C ARG A 365 -16.02 -32.23 29.03
N ASP A 366 -15.81 -32.69 27.81
CA ASP A 366 -14.60 -33.40 27.41
C ASP A 366 -13.37 -32.47 27.43
N TYR A 367 -13.52 -31.20 27.01
CA TYR A 367 -12.42 -30.24 27.00
C TYR A 367 -12.05 -29.74 28.40
N TYR A 368 -13.03 -29.35 29.22
CA TYR A 368 -12.79 -28.81 30.56
C TYR A 368 -12.63 -29.90 31.63
N GLY A 369 -12.89 -31.17 31.30
CA GLY A 369 -12.80 -32.29 32.25
C GLY A 369 -13.84 -32.23 33.37
N VAL A 370 -15.01 -31.63 33.11
CA VAL A 370 -16.05 -31.39 34.12
C VAL A 370 -17.31 -32.23 33.86
N SER A 371 -18.05 -32.54 34.94
CA SER A 371 -19.34 -33.23 34.86
C SER A 371 -20.53 -32.29 34.68
N THR A 372 -20.40 -31.03 35.06
CA THR A 372 -21.45 -29.99 34.97
C THR A 372 -20.92 -28.76 34.25
N ILE A 373 -21.73 -28.20 33.36
CA ILE A 373 -21.39 -26.98 32.60
C ILE A 373 -22.02 -25.79 33.33
N THR A 374 -21.17 -24.89 33.82
CA THR A 374 -21.57 -23.62 34.44
C THR A 374 -21.56 -22.49 33.41
N ASP A 375 -22.22 -21.37 33.73
CA ASP A 375 -22.20 -20.18 32.87
C ASP A 375 -20.79 -19.61 32.68
N ASP A 376 -19.93 -19.71 33.71
CA ASP A 376 -18.52 -19.30 33.60
C ASP A 376 -17.75 -20.11 32.55
N ILE A 377 -18.01 -21.42 32.46
CA ILE A 377 -17.42 -22.30 31.46
C ILE A 377 -17.95 -21.95 30.05
N LEU A 378 -19.24 -21.60 29.94
CA LEU A 378 -19.82 -21.15 28.67
C LEU A 378 -19.18 -19.85 28.19
N HIS A 379 -19.01 -18.87 29.08
CA HIS A 379 -18.34 -17.61 28.77
C HIS A 379 -16.86 -17.80 28.44
N SER A 380 -16.14 -18.60 29.23
CA SER A 380 -14.74 -18.96 28.97
C SER A 380 -14.58 -19.62 27.59
N ALA A 381 -15.42 -20.60 27.26
CA ALA A 381 -15.39 -21.27 25.97
C ALA A 381 -15.72 -20.29 24.84
N ALA A 382 -16.76 -19.46 25.00
CA ALA A 382 -17.22 -18.55 23.96
C ALA A 382 -16.17 -17.47 23.58
N ASN A 383 -15.32 -17.10 24.54
CA ASN A 383 -14.32 -16.04 24.41
C ASN A 383 -12.89 -16.57 24.21
N MET A 384 -12.68 -17.89 24.22
CA MET A 384 -11.33 -18.44 24.08
C MET A 384 -10.66 -18.07 22.75
N CYS A 385 -9.34 -17.89 22.79
CA CYS A 385 -8.54 -17.69 21.59
C CYS A 385 -8.35 -19.03 20.87
N THR A 386 -8.75 -19.09 19.60
CA THR A 386 -8.63 -20.29 18.76
C THR A 386 -7.45 -20.18 17.80
N ASN A 387 -6.81 -19.03 17.77
CA ASN A 387 -5.77 -18.65 16.85
C ASN A 387 -4.42 -18.75 17.57
N HIS A 388 -3.44 -19.43 16.98
CA HIS A 388 -2.08 -19.49 17.50
C HIS A 388 -1.06 -19.08 16.42
N PRO A 389 0.06 -18.43 16.80
CA PRO A 389 1.13 -18.12 15.87
C PRO A 389 1.64 -19.40 15.21
N ASN A 390 1.80 -19.35 13.89
CA ASN A 390 2.44 -20.43 13.16
C ASN A 390 3.96 -20.33 13.36
N SER A 391 4.55 -21.22 14.17
CA SER A 391 6.00 -21.23 14.44
C SER A 391 6.85 -21.52 13.19
N GLU A 392 6.26 -22.10 12.16
CA GLU A 392 6.90 -22.38 10.87
C GLU A 392 6.73 -21.23 9.87
N TYR A 393 6.02 -20.15 10.25
CA TYR A 393 5.78 -19.03 9.36
C TYR A 393 7.08 -18.31 9.03
N MET A 394 7.32 -18.16 7.73
CA MET A 394 8.34 -17.29 7.18
C MET A 394 7.70 -16.50 6.06
N SER A 395 7.73 -15.17 6.18
CA SER A 395 7.17 -14.33 5.12
C SER A 395 7.93 -14.55 3.80
N HIS A 396 7.22 -14.42 2.67
CA HIS A 396 7.85 -14.46 1.35
C HIS A 396 9.06 -13.52 1.25
N GLY A 397 8.93 -12.28 1.76
CA GLY A 397 10.01 -11.28 1.75
C GLY A 397 11.25 -11.75 2.49
N GLU A 398 11.08 -12.36 3.65
CA GLU A 398 12.18 -12.91 4.46
C GLU A 398 12.84 -14.12 3.78
N ALA A 399 12.05 -15.05 3.23
CA ALA A 399 12.57 -16.22 2.54
C ALA A 399 13.41 -15.82 1.31
N VAL A 400 12.94 -14.85 0.52
CA VAL A 400 13.70 -14.28 -0.60
C VAL A 400 14.97 -13.60 -0.10
N TYR A 401 14.90 -12.77 0.95
CA TYR A 401 16.08 -12.16 1.56
C TYR A 401 17.13 -13.20 1.97
N ARG A 402 16.73 -14.24 2.73
CA ARG A 402 17.61 -15.31 3.18
C ARG A 402 18.26 -16.05 2.00
N HIS A 403 17.51 -16.27 0.93
CA HIS A 403 18.04 -16.87 -0.30
C HIS A 403 19.14 -16.02 -0.93
N PHE A 404 18.96 -14.70 -1.05
CA PHE A 404 19.98 -13.80 -1.61
C PHE A 404 21.18 -13.57 -0.68
N CYS A 405 21.03 -13.81 0.64
CA CYS A 405 22.15 -13.83 1.57
C CYS A 405 23.02 -15.10 1.49
N GLN A 406 22.60 -16.12 0.74
CA GLN A 406 23.42 -17.33 0.54
C GLN A 406 24.70 -17.01 -0.25
N PRO A 407 25.77 -17.78 -0.05
CA PRO A 407 27.03 -17.59 -0.76
C PRO A 407 26.84 -17.53 -2.29
N GLY A 408 27.32 -16.44 -2.89
CA GLY A 408 27.38 -16.28 -4.35
C GLY A 408 26.22 -15.57 -5.04
N ARG A 409 25.27 -15.00 -4.30
CA ARG A 409 24.17 -14.18 -4.85
C ARG A 409 24.36 -12.70 -4.51
N GLY A 410 24.08 -12.31 -3.28
CA GLY A 410 24.21 -10.94 -2.81
C GLY A 410 22.93 -10.11 -3.00
N LEU A 411 22.55 -9.32 -1.99
CA LEU A 411 21.35 -8.47 -2.00
C LEU A 411 21.37 -7.39 -3.09
N ILE A 412 22.54 -6.91 -3.51
CA ILE A 412 22.68 -6.01 -4.67
C ILE A 412 22.08 -6.63 -5.94
N GLN A 413 22.13 -7.96 -6.08
CA GLN A 413 21.52 -8.66 -7.21
C GLN A 413 19.99 -8.58 -7.14
N LEU A 414 19.39 -8.67 -5.95
CA LEU A 414 17.95 -8.53 -5.76
C LEU A 414 17.49 -7.10 -6.09
N GLU A 415 18.21 -6.07 -5.63
CA GLU A 415 17.96 -4.67 -6.00
C GLU A 415 18.03 -4.46 -7.51
N ARG A 416 19.12 -4.92 -8.14
CA ARG A 416 19.34 -4.86 -9.58
C ARG A 416 18.17 -5.48 -10.34
N ARG A 417 17.68 -6.64 -9.90
CA ARG A 417 16.57 -7.35 -10.54
C ARG A 417 15.26 -6.56 -10.48
N TRP A 418 14.94 -5.96 -9.34
CA TRP A 418 13.73 -5.14 -9.19
C TRP A 418 13.81 -3.84 -10.00
N ARG A 419 14.94 -3.14 -9.93
CA ARG A 419 15.20 -1.93 -10.72
C ARG A 419 15.14 -2.22 -12.23
N GLN A 420 15.77 -3.31 -12.68
CA GLN A 420 15.72 -3.73 -14.08
C GLN A 420 14.31 -4.17 -14.50
N HIS A 421 13.60 -4.92 -13.65
CA HIS A 421 12.22 -5.31 -13.91
C HIS A 421 11.33 -4.10 -14.20
N PHE A 422 11.46 -3.04 -13.40
CA PHE A 422 10.72 -1.80 -13.63
C PHE A 422 11.04 -1.16 -14.98
N LEU A 423 12.32 -1.04 -15.35
CA LEU A 423 12.72 -0.50 -16.65
C LEU A 423 12.14 -1.31 -17.81
N ASP A 424 12.26 -2.63 -17.74
CA ASP A 424 11.85 -3.55 -18.80
C ASP A 424 10.33 -3.57 -18.98
N SER A 425 9.59 -3.61 -17.85
CA SER A 425 8.14 -3.83 -17.82
C SER A 425 7.37 -2.53 -18.00
N MET A 426 7.83 -1.44 -17.38
CA MET A 426 7.12 -0.15 -17.36
C MET A 426 7.58 0.79 -18.47
N ARG A 427 8.82 0.67 -18.94
CA ARG A 427 9.44 1.53 -19.98
C ARG A 427 9.21 3.02 -19.70
N PRO A 428 9.79 3.55 -18.61
CA PRO A 428 9.51 4.90 -18.17
C PRO A 428 9.96 5.94 -19.22
N ALA A 429 9.13 6.94 -19.49
CA ALA A 429 9.41 8.02 -20.44
C ALA A 429 9.99 9.29 -19.79
N ARG A 430 9.84 9.44 -18.47
CA ARG A 430 10.18 10.62 -17.67
C ARG A 430 10.90 10.22 -16.38
N LEU A 431 11.90 9.36 -16.51
CA LEU A 431 12.74 8.95 -15.38
C LEU A 431 13.71 10.09 -15.01
N PRO A 432 14.00 10.35 -13.73
CA PRO A 432 14.99 11.35 -13.34
C PRO A 432 16.36 11.07 -13.96
N GLU A 433 17.10 12.13 -14.28
CA GLU A 433 18.44 12.01 -14.82
C GLU A 433 19.36 11.33 -13.78
N LEU A 434 20.30 10.51 -14.21
CA LEU A 434 21.17 9.70 -13.33
C LEU A 434 20.46 8.62 -12.50
N TRP A 435 19.15 8.38 -12.67
CA TRP A 435 18.54 7.18 -12.10
C TRP A 435 19.19 5.93 -12.70
N SER A 436 19.64 5.02 -11.85
CA SER A 436 20.46 3.89 -12.26
C SER A 436 20.04 2.61 -11.55
N VAL A 437 20.12 1.50 -12.28
CA VAL A 437 19.96 0.15 -11.73
C VAL A 437 21.06 -0.15 -10.70
N ASP A 438 22.26 0.40 -10.91
CA ASP A 438 23.44 0.14 -10.09
C ASP A 438 23.73 1.22 -9.05
N HIS A 439 22.71 1.98 -8.70
CA HIS A 439 22.83 3.06 -7.74
C HIS A 439 23.33 2.57 -6.38
N ASN A 440 24.27 3.31 -5.79
CA ASN A 440 24.89 3.04 -4.50
C ASN A 440 25.71 1.73 -4.42
N HIS A 441 25.73 0.88 -5.44
CA HIS A 441 26.40 -0.42 -5.40
C HIS A 441 27.91 -0.32 -5.14
N ALA A 442 28.60 0.61 -5.80
CA ALA A 442 30.03 0.85 -5.56
C ALA A 442 30.30 1.46 -4.18
N LYS A 443 29.43 2.39 -3.73
CA LYS A 443 29.52 3.04 -2.42
C LYS A 443 29.30 2.04 -1.28
N ILE A 444 28.39 1.08 -1.42
CA ILE A 444 28.21 -0.02 -0.45
C ILE A 444 29.51 -0.85 -0.33
N ARG A 445 30.14 -1.23 -1.45
CA ARG A 445 31.44 -1.95 -1.42
C ARG A 445 32.51 -1.15 -0.67
N TRP A 446 32.62 0.15 -0.98
CA TRP A 446 33.57 1.04 -0.34
C TRP A 446 33.32 1.16 1.17
N LYS A 447 32.05 1.34 1.58
CA LYS A 447 31.66 1.44 2.99
C LYS A 447 31.98 0.16 3.76
N ILE A 448 31.68 -1.02 3.20
CA ILE A 448 31.98 -2.31 3.87
C ILE A 448 33.49 -2.49 4.06
N ARG A 449 34.31 -2.14 3.06
CA ARG A 449 35.77 -2.26 3.13
C ARG A 449 36.38 -1.38 4.23
N ARG A 450 35.86 -0.16 4.38
CA ARG A 450 36.38 0.85 5.31
C ARG A 450 35.65 0.93 6.66
N ALA A 451 34.59 0.15 6.85
CA ALA A 451 33.89 0.11 8.12
C ALA A 451 34.83 -0.38 9.24
N ASP A 452 34.76 0.26 10.40
CA ASP A 452 35.50 -0.14 11.59
C ASP A 452 34.80 -1.31 12.30
N TRP A 453 34.69 -2.43 11.58
CA TRP A 453 34.09 -3.66 12.08
C TRP A 453 35.12 -4.79 12.10
N PRO A 454 35.00 -5.74 13.04
CA PRO A 454 35.83 -6.95 13.03
C PRO A 454 35.80 -7.63 11.66
N LEU A 455 36.95 -8.15 11.21
CA LEU A 455 37.08 -8.70 9.85
C LEU A 455 35.99 -9.72 9.51
N ARG A 456 35.67 -10.62 10.44
CA ARG A 456 34.60 -11.63 10.26
C ARG A 456 33.22 -11.02 10.01
N VAL A 457 32.94 -9.87 10.63
CA VAL A 457 31.68 -9.13 10.43
C VAL A 457 31.67 -8.47 9.05
N ARG A 458 32.77 -7.85 8.64
CA ARG A 458 32.91 -7.28 7.28
C ARG A 458 32.76 -8.33 6.20
N GLU A 459 33.42 -9.48 6.34
CA GLU A 459 33.32 -10.60 5.40
C GLU A 459 31.90 -11.15 5.29
N ASP A 460 31.19 -11.27 6.43
CA ASP A 460 29.82 -11.74 6.45
C ASP A 460 28.86 -10.74 5.80
N ILE A 461 28.98 -9.45 6.11
CA ILE A 461 28.18 -8.40 5.47
C ILE A 461 28.50 -8.32 3.98
N TRP A 462 29.77 -8.42 3.58
CA TRP A 462 30.18 -8.48 2.17
C TRP A 462 29.52 -9.66 1.46
N ARG A 463 29.60 -10.86 2.04
CA ARG A 463 28.99 -12.07 1.48
C ARG A 463 27.48 -11.90 1.27
N ARG A 464 26.78 -11.33 2.26
CA ARG A 464 25.33 -11.10 2.19
C ARG A 464 24.95 -10.00 1.19
N CYS A 465 25.67 -8.89 1.16
CA CYS A 465 25.32 -7.72 0.34
C CYS A 465 25.80 -7.85 -1.11
N ILE A 466 27.05 -8.31 -1.30
CA ILE A 466 27.77 -8.29 -2.58
C ILE A 466 27.77 -9.67 -3.25
N GLY A 467 27.83 -10.77 -2.49
CA GLY A 467 27.79 -12.14 -3.03
C GLY A 467 29.17 -12.76 -3.28
N SER A 468 29.40 -13.31 -4.48
CA SER A 468 30.63 -14.06 -4.84
C SER A 468 31.79 -13.21 -5.34
N GLU A 469 31.64 -11.89 -5.41
CA GLU A 469 32.74 -11.02 -5.82
C GLU A 469 33.93 -11.18 -4.87
N TYR A 470 35.12 -11.29 -5.46
CA TYR A 470 36.37 -11.53 -4.73
C TYR A 470 36.58 -10.45 -3.68
N TRP A 471 36.74 -10.88 -2.42
CA TRP A 471 37.18 -10.02 -1.33
C TRP A 471 38.71 -9.98 -1.34
N ASP A 472 39.26 -8.80 -1.60
CA ASP A 472 40.69 -8.54 -1.49
C ASP A 472 40.91 -7.45 -0.45
N GLU A 473 41.48 -7.78 0.70
CA GLU A 473 41.76 -6.80 1.77
C GLU A 473 42.68 -5.65 1.31
N LYS A 474 43.47 -5.85 0.25
CA LYS A 474 44.43 -4.86 -0.27
C LYS A 474 43.87 -3.98 -1.38
N ASP A 475 42.66 -4.27 -1.86
CA ASP A 475 41.99 -3.46 -2.87
C ASP A 475 41.26 -2.30 -2.17
N GLU A 476 41.83 -1.10 -2.23
CA GLU A 476 41.21 0.08 -1.62
C GLU A 476 39.97 0.59 -2.38
N GLY A 477 39.63 0.00 -3.53
CA GLY A 477 38.61 0.52 -4.44
C GLY A 477 38.96 1.91 -4.99
N PRO A 478 38.09 2.52 -5.80
CA PRO A 478 38.29 3.91 -6.20
C PRO A 478 38.33 4.81 -4.95
N VAL A 479 39.34 5.68 -4.88
CA VAL A 479 39.51 6.67 -3.82
C VAL A 479 38.37 7.69 -3.92
N MET A 480 37.31 7.46 -3.15
CA MET A 480 36.37 8.51 -2.77
C MET A 480 37.06 9.30 -1.66
N GLY A 481 37.34 10.59 -1.91
CA GLY A 481 38.27 11.37 -1.11
C GLY A 481 37.98 11.35 0.40
N PRO A 482 39.02 11.42 1.26
CA PRO A 482 38.82 11.46 2.70
C PRO A 482 38.02 12.71 3.09
N GLY A 483 36.97 12.52 3.90
CA GLY A 483 36.34 13.63 4.61
C GLY A 483 37.38 14.32 5.51
N PRO A 484 37.39 15.66 5.64
CA PRO A 484 38.26 16.32 6.59
C PRO A 484 37.89 15.87 8.01
N GLY A 485 38.91 15.52 8.78
CA GLY A 485 38.80 14.70 9.98
C GLY A 485 38.04 15.31 11.14
N ALA A 486 37.61 14.42 12.05
CA ALA A 486 37.48 14.73 13.46
C ALA A 486 38.76 15.44 13.91
N GLY A 487 38.64 16.74 14.23
CA GLY A 487 39.76 17.58 14.59
C GLY A 487 40.38 17.14 15.90
N ARG A 488 41.60 16.59 15.85
CA ARG A 488 42.48 16.58 17.01
C ARG A 488 42.91 18.01 17.26
N VAL A 489 42.41 18.62 18.33
CA VAL A 489 42.87 19.93 18.82
C VAL A 489 44.37 19.81 19.07
N ARG A 490 45.17 20.54 18.28
CA ARG A 490 46.57 20.80 18.62
C ARG A 490 46.55 21.98 19.58
N GLU A 491 46.82 21.70 20.85
CA GLU A 491 47.16 22.73 21.82
C GLU A 491 48.44 23.44 21.36
N ARG A 492 48.39 24.76 21.49
CA ARG A 492 49.44 25.70 21.14
C ARG A 492 50.27 25.88 22.40
N GLU A 493 51.40 25.18 22.50
CA GLU A 493 52.36 25.42 23.57
C GLU A 493 53.04 26.78 23.32
N GLU A 494 52.77 27.72 24.21
CA GLU A 494 53.56 28.92 24.43
C GLU A 494 54.76 28.51 25.31
N GLU A 495 55.97 28.63 24.77
CA GLU A 495 57.22 28.49 25.53
C GLU A 495 57.40 29.72 26.43
N GLU A 496 57.31 29.53 27.76
CA GLU A 496 57.95 30.41 28.74
C GLU A 496 58.95 29.61 29.59
N ASP A 497 60.13 30.22 29.73
CA ASP A 497 61.32 29.77 30.45
C ASP A 497 61.09 29.43 31.93
N GLY A 498 61.83 28.44 32.46
CA GLY A 498 62.34 28.53 33.83
C GLY A 498 62.41 27.25 34.67
N GLN A 499 63.64 26.72 34.79
CA GLN A 499 64.30 26.22 36.01
C GLN A 499 63.79 24.96 36.75
N ASP A 500 64.61 23.90 36.63
CA ASP A 500 65.18 23.03 37.68
C ASP A 500 64.45 22.87 39.02
N VAL A 501 64.17 21.62 39.42
CA VAL A 501 64.70 20.97 40.65
C VAL A 501 64.12 19.54 40.83
N GLU A 502 65.06 18.60 40.87
CA GLU A 502 65.20 17.30 41.57
C GLU A 502 64.05 16.56 42.32
N THR A 503 64.23 15.22 42.28
CA THR A 503 63.94 14.16 43.29
C THR A 503 62.61 13.37 43.29
N GLU A 504 62.76 12.09 42.92
CA GLU A 504 62.50 10.87 43.70
C GLU A 504 61.20 10.69 44.54
N ASP A 505 60.51 9.60 44.18
CA ASP A 505 59.95 8.53 45.03
C ASP A 505 58.54 8.67 45.63
N GLY A 506 57.77 7.57 45.45
CA GLY A 506 56.71 7.11 46.37
C GLY A 506 55.29 7.67 46.24
N GLY A 507 54.30 6.77 46.15
CA GLY A 507 52.89 7.02 46.47
C GLY A 507 51.93 6.60 45.36
N GLU A 508 51.33 5.42 45.47
CA GLU A 508 49.95 5.22 45.94
C GLU A 508 48.91 5.34 44.81
N GLU A 509 48.47 4.18 44.32
CA GLU A 509 47.22 4.03 43.56
C GLU A 509 46.05 4.44 44.46
N ILE A 510 45.35 5.50 44.06
CA ILE A 510 44.02 5.85 44.55
C ILE A 510 43.10 5.90 43.33
N ASP A 511 42.10 5.05 43.35
CA ASP A 511 40.96 5.05 42.42
C ASP A 511 40.24 6.41 42.47
N VAL A 512 40.10 7.04 41.30
CA VAL A 512 39.10 8.09 41.07
C VAL A 512 38.32 7.70 39.82
N GLU A 513 37.03 7.53 40.03
CA GLU A 513 35.98 7.26 39.04
C GLU A 513 36.01 8.32 37.94
N GLU A 514 36.14 7.90 36.68
CA GLU A 514 35.96 8.77 35.52
C GLU A 514 34.52 8.60 35.01
N ASP A 515 33.77 9.69 35.12
CA ASP A 515 32.41 9.82 34.64
C ASP A 515 32.35 9.57 33.14
N GLY A 516 31.49 8.62 32.75
CA GLY A 516 31.32 8.17 31.37
C GLY A 516 30.92 9.30 30.42
N GLU A 517 31.75 9.53 29.42
CA GLU A 517 31.41 10.26 28.21
C GLU A 517 30.37 9.41 27.43
N VAL A 518 29.14 9.92 27.36
CA VAL A 518 28.05 9.30 26.60
C VAL A 518 28.21 9.72 25.15
N ASP A 519 28.78 8.83 24.34
CA ASP A 519 28.70 8.90 22.88
C ASP A 519 27.23 8.78 22.45
N VAL A 520 26.66 9.90 21.98
CA VAL A 520 25.34 9.90 21.35
C VAL A 520 25.51 9.59 19.86
N GLU A 521 25.57 8.30 19.53
CA GLU A 521 25.26 7.84 18.17
C GLU A 521 23.76 8.06 17.93
N LEU A 522 23.40 9.10 17.19
CA LEU A 522 22.01 9.32 16.78
C LEU A 522 21.69 8.41 15.59
N GLU A 523 20.93 7.37 15.89
CA GLU A 523 20.23 6.51 14.94
C GLU A 523 19.31 7.36 14.04
N ASP A 524 19.43 7.17 12.73
CA ASP A 524 18.47 7.65 11.74
C ASP A 524 17.17 6.85 11.88
N GLU A 525 16.38 7.13 12.92
CA GLU A 525 14.97 6.73 12.96
C GLU A 525 14.21 7.65 11.99
N ASP A 526 14.14 7.23 10.73
CA ASP A 526 13.12 7.69 9.80
C ASP A 526 11.76 7.25 10.37
N GLU A 527 11.14 8.07 11.23
CA GLU A 527 9.69 8.05 11.47
C GLU A 527 9.00 8.47 10.16
N GLU A 528 8.92 7.54 9.22
CA GLU A 528 7.88 7.56 8.21
C GLU A 528 6.55 7.39 8.95
N LEU A 529 5.76 8.46 9.02
CA LEU A 529 4.36 8.38 9.40
C LEU A 529 3.69 7.29 8.57
N GLU A 530 3.37 6.18 9.24
CA GLU A 530 2.61 5.06 8.69
C GLU A 530 1.25 5.60 8.19
N ASP A 531 1.08 5.67 6.87
CA ASP A 531 -0.26 5.69 6.29
C ASP A 531 -0.80 4.26 6.44
N ASP A 532 -1.55 4.05 7.52
CA ASP A 532 -2.35 2.88 7.87
C ASP A 532 -3.16 2.37 6.66
N ASP A 533 -2.70 1.25 6.10
CA ASP A 533 -3.46 0.43 5.18
C ASP A 533 -4.53 -0.29 6.02
N GLY A 534 -5.68 0.37 6.23
CA GLY A 534 -6.76 -0.08 7.11
C GLY A 534 -7.01 -1.59 7.11
N GLU A 535 -6.50 -2.25 8.14
CA GLU A 535 -7.04 -3.48 8.71
C GLU A 535 -7.78 -3.07 9.99
N ASP A 536 -9.08 -3.38 10.05
CA ASP A 536 -9.95 -3.09 11.18
C ASP A 536 -9.39 -3.68 12.49
N VAL A 537 -8.82 -2.83 13.35
CA VAL A 537 -8.55 -3.16 14.76
C VAL A 537 -9.74 -2.66 15.60
N GLU A 538 -10.61 -3.57 15.99
CA GLU A 538 -11.54 -3.35 17.11
C GLU A 538 -10.71 -3.26 18.40
N VAL A 539 -10.49 -2.04 18.89
CA VAL A 539 -9.96 -1.79 20.23
C VAL A 539 -11.13 -1.92 21.22
N GLU A 540 -11.22 -3.05 21.91
CA GLU A 540 -11.99 -3.14 23.16
C GLU A 540 -11.18 -2.46 24.27
N VAL A 541 -11.75 -1.40 24.81
CA VAL A 541 -11.26 -0.69 25.99
C VAL A 541 -11.58 -1.56 27.22
N GLU A 542 -10.59 -2.21 27.80
CA GLU A 542 -10.71 -2.78 29.15
C GLU A 542 -10.22 -1.78 30.19
N GLY A 543 -11.12 -1.49 31.12
CA GLY A 543 -10.99 -0.47 32.15
C GLY A 543 -10.12 -0.87 33.34
N GLU A 544 -9.92 0.16 34.15
CA GLU A 544 -9.21 0.24 35.42
C GLU A 544 -9.40 -1.00 36.31
N VAL A 545 -8.26 -1.55 36.77
CA VAL A 545 -8.22 -2.49 37.88
C VAL A 545 -8.06 -1.69 39.17
N ASP A 546 -9.16 -1.61 39.91
CA ASP A 546 -9.23 -1.14 41.29
C ASP A 546 -8.50 -2.14 42.21
N VAL A 547 -7.40 -1.73 42.82
CA VAL A 547 -6.68 -2.51 43.83
C VAL A 547 -7.11 -2.01 45.21
N GLN A 548 -8.03 -2.75 45.85
CA GLN A 548 -8.28 -2.64 47.28
C GLN A 548 -7.31 -3.55 48.04
N VAL A 549 -6.40 -2.95 48.82
CA VAL A 549 -5.69 -3.65 49.89
C VAL A 549 -5.65 -2.77 51.15
N THR A 550 -6.57 -3.12 52.06
CA THR A 550 -6.53 -3.13 53.53
C THR A 550 -6.05 -1.91 54.33
N GLU A 551 -6.95 -1.47 55.21
CA GLU A 551 -6.76 -0.57 56.36
C GLU A 551 -5.74 -1.12 57.38
N GLU A 552 -4.79 -0.28 57.80
CA GLU A 552 -4.30 -0.22 59.19
C GLU A 552 -3.89 1.22 59.57
N GLY A 553 -4.58 1.76 60.59
CA GLY A 553 -4.16 2.70 61.63
C GLY A 553 -3.24 3.89 61.33
N VAL A 554 -3.67 5.09 61.74
CA VAL A 554 -3.14 5.83 62.93
C VAL A 554 -3.60 7.30 62.91
N GLU A 555 -4.29 7.67 64.00
CA GLU A 555 -4.35 8.97 64.72
C GLU A 555 -4.66 10.30 64.01
N GLU A 556 -5.82 10.83 64.39
CA GLU A 556 -5.99 12.10 65.14
C GLU A 556 -5.44 13.40 64.52
N LYS A 557 -6.34 14.26 64.03
CA LYS A 557 -6.56 15.58 64.65
C LYS A 557 -7.84 16.28 64.19
N VAL A 558 -8.56 16.70 65.22
CA VAL A 558 -9.68 17.63 65.28
C VAL A 558 -9.31 18.98 64.66
N GLU A 559 -10.21 19.58 63.89
CA GLU A 559 -10.66 20.97 64.13
C GLU A 559 -11.91 21.33 63.31
N GLU A 560 -12.88 21.87 64.04
CA GLU A 560 -14.14 22.43 63.59
C GLU A 560 -13.93 23.65 62.68
N ASN A 561 -14.80 23.84 61.69
CA ASN A 561 -15.65 25.04 61.64
C ASN A 561 -16.71 24.94 60.55
N ASP A 562 -17.95 24.77 61.01
CA ASP A 562 -19.02 25.75 60.82
C ASP A 562 -19.06 26.56 59.51
N ASN A 563 -20.11 26.30 58.70
CA ASN A 563 -21.33 27.12 58.69
C ASN A 563 -21.90 27.36 57.28
N ARG A 564 -23.23 27.15 57.21
CA ARG A 564 -24.21 27.85 56.36
C ARG A 564 -24.23 27.65 54.84
N THR A 565 -25.14 26.75 54.46
CA THR A 565 -26.45 27.09 53.82
C THR A 565 -26.54 28.44 53.11
N VAL A 566 -26.84 28.45 51.80
CA VAL A 566 -28.03 29.13 51.23
C VAL A 566 -28.37 28.50 49.86
N ASN A 567 -29.62 28.05 49.75
CA ASN A 567 -30.35 27.67 48.54
C ASN A 567 -30.54 28.86 47.58
N GLY A 568 -30.56 28.61 46.27
CA GLY A 568 -30.98 29.59 45.28
C GLY A 568 -31.49 28.96 43.99
N TYR A 569 -32.73 28.48 44.02
CA TYR A 569 -33.52 28.00 42.90
C TYR A 569 -33.64 29.02 41.75
N GLY A 570 -33.55 28.51 40.52
CA GLY A 570 -34.67 28.59 39.57
C GLY A 570 -34.79 29.82 38.67
N GLY A 571 -34.77 29.53 37.36
CA GLY A 571 -35.99 29.76 36.57
C GLY A 571 -35.98 30.87 35.51
N ALA A 572 -35.86 30.40 34.28
CA ALA A 572 -36.82 30.66 33.18
C ALA A 572 -36.81 31.99 32.41
N ALA A 573 -36.58 31.79 31.10
CA ALA A 573 -37.47 32.15 29.99
C ALA A 573 -37.22 33.42 29.17
N SER A 574 -37.10 33.14 27.86
CA SER A 574 -37.63 33.89 26.72
C SER A 574 -36.94 35.19 26.31
N THR A 575 -36.15 35.12 25.23
CA THR A 575 -36.61 35.52 23.88
C THR A 575 -35.68 34.99 22.80
#